data_AF-N6UNG1-F1
#
_entry.id   AF-N6UNG1-F1
#
_cell.length_a   1.000
_cell.length_b   1.000
_cell.length_c   1.000
_cell.angle_alpha   90.00
_cell.angle_beta   90.00
_cell.angle_gamma   90.00
#
_symmetry.space_group_name_H-M   'P 1'
#
loop_
_entity.id
_entity.type
_entity.pdbx_description
1 polymer ?
#
loop_
_entity_poly.entity_id
_entity_poly.type
_entity_poly.pdbx_seq_one_letter_code
_entity_poly.pdbx_strand_id
1 'polypeptide(L)'
;MLMLETCFGSREFIPDKFGNIKNVVEDLQEQGFRVTLWAAPFINPDCTELILEGEEKGYFVQNTIGNMTTVWWESNDARQIDFTNPEASECVLPDMIGGNAYRAQPDLELVIRWTQATVFMPSMQFSFLPWDFEDDEQLKGTEIIRSMVELHTKYAPNIIAAMEEKLINRTPTNPPIWWIVPFDETALGISDEFLLGEDILVAPVMEQGATSRDVYLPEGSWVDGNDPAVKYEGPIWLDYNAPLDVLPYFIKE
;
A
#
# COMPACT_ATOMS: atom_id res chain seq x y z
N MET A 1 11.00 -1.05 15.83
CA MET A 1 9.55 -1.27 15.78
C MET A 1 9.01 -1.23 17.20
N LEU A 2 8.11 -0.29 17.49
CA LEU A 2 7.53 -0.18 18.84
C LEU A 2 6.50 -1.31 19.00
N MET A 3 6.87 -2.33 19.77
CA MET A 3 5.94 -3.36 20.22
C MET A 3 4.77 -2.67 20.96
N LEU A 4 3.56 -2.89 20.45
CA LEU A 4 2.30 -2.36 21.00
C LEU A 4 1.77 -3.23 22.14
N GLU A 5 1.94 -4.55 21.97
CA GLU A 5 1.36 -5.60 22.79
C GLU A 5 2.31 -6.09 23.89
N THR A 6 1.79 -6.60 25.01
CA THR A 6 2.60 -7.17 26.10
C THR A 6 3.42 -8.38 25.64
N CYS A 7 2.87 -9.15 24.71
CA CYS A 7 3.56 -10.10 23.84
C CYS A 7 2.81 -10.18 22.49
N PHE A 8 3.50 -10.57 21.41
CA PHE A 8 2.87 -10.62 20.07
C PHE A 8 1.77 -11.68 20.01
N GLY A 9 0.54 -11.23 19.77
CA GLY A 9 -0.67 -12.04 19.78
C GLY A 9 -1.52 -11.89 21.05
N SER A 10 -1.06 -11.15 22.06
CA SER A 10 -1.80 -10.95 23.32
C SER A 10 -3.06 -10.10 23.17
N ARG A 11 -3.09 -9.18 22.19
CA ARG A 11 -4.14 -8.17 22.05
C ARG A 11 -4.27 -7.25 23.29
N GLU A 12 -3.25 -7.21 24.14
CA GLU A 12 -3.17 -6.37 25.33
C GLU A 12 -2.07 -5.32 25.16
N PHE A 13 -2.43 -4.04 25.25
CA PHE A 13 -1.45 -2.95 25.12
C PHE A 13 -0.48 -2.93 26.30
N ILE A 14 0.79 -2.60 26.02
CA ILE A 14 1.79 -2.34 27.06
C ILE A 14 1.36 -1.10 27.87
N PRO A 15 0.97 -1.25 29.15
CA PRO A 15 0.40 -0.16 29.94
C PRO A 15 1.35 1.03 30.09
N ASP A 16 2.64 0.75 30.28
CA ASP A 16 3.66 1.78 30.51
C ASP A 16 3.97 2.63 29.26
N LYS A 17 3.66 2.11 28.05
CA LYS A 17 3.90 2.83 26.80
C LYS A 17 2.68 3.62 26.32
N PHE A 18 1.49 3.06 26.49
CA PHE A 18 0.26 3.60 25.90
C PHE A 18 -0.69 4.21 26.94
N GLY A 19 -0.40 4.10 28.24
CA GLY A 19 -1.26 4.61 29.30
C GLY A 19 -2.68 4.07 29.17
N ASN A 20 -3.66 4.96 29.11
CA ASN A 20 -5.04 4.58 28.78
C ASN A 20 -5.30 4.74 27.28
N ILE A 21 -5.18 3.64 26.54
CA ILE A 21 -5.39 3.60 25.09
C ILE A 21 -6.78 4.08 24.67
N LYS A 22 -7.81 3.95 25.52
CA LYS A 22 -9.15 4.44 25.21
C LYS A 22 -9.15 5.95 25.04
N ASN A 23 -8.52 6.66 25.96
CA ASN A 23 -8.40 8.11 25.89
C ASN A 23 -7.63 8.53 24.64
N VAL A 24 -6.53 7.84 24.30
CA VAL A 24 -5.75 8.13 23.08
C VAL A 24 -6.62 7.97 21.82
N VAL A 25 -7.42 6.91 21.75
CA VAL A 25 -8.33 6.67 20.61
C VAL A 25 -9.45 7.72 20.58
N GLU A 26 -10.03 8.05 21.72
CA GLU A 26 -11.06 9.10 21.85
C GLU A 26 -10.51 10.46 21.39
N ASP A 27 -9.35 10.88 21.86
CA ASP A 27 -8.70 12.13 21.48
C ASP A 27 -8.42 12.22 19.96
N LEU A 28 -8.04 11.10 19.33
CA LEU A 28 -7.82 11.03 17.89
C LEU A 28 -9.15 11.08 17.10
N GLN A 29 -10.19 10.41 17.60
CA GLN A 29 -11.52 10.46 17.00
C GLN A 29 -12.16 11.84 17.09
N GLU A 30 -11.96 12.56 18.19
CA GLU A 30 -12.39 13.95 18.35
C GLU A 30 -11.73 14.90 17.34
N GLN A 31 -10.50 14.59 16.92
CA GLN A 31 -9.78 15.29 15.85
C GLN A 31 -10.19 14.84 14.44
N GLY A 32 -11.12 13.88 14.33
CA GLY A 32 -11.61 13.37 13.05
C GLY A 32 -10.79 12.23 12.46
N PHE A 33 -9.80 11.70 13.18
CA PHE A 33 -9.02 10.56 12.71
C PHE A 33 -9.70 9.23 13.01
N ARG A 34 -9.51 8.26 12.12
CA ARG A 34 -9.81 6.86 12.40
C ARG A 34 -8.52 6.15 12.79
N VAL A 35 -8.61 5.24 13.75
CA VAL A 35 -7.47 4.47 14.24
C VAL A 35 -7.62 3.03 13.77
N THR A 36 -6.58 2.51 13.12
CA THR A 36 -6.41 1.10 12.81
C THR A 36 -5.20 0.56 13.55
N LEU A 37 -5.20 -0.73 13.84
CA LEU A 37 -4.12 -1.41 14.55
C LEU A 37 -3.63 -2.56 13.68
N TRP A 38 -2.32 -2.72 13.66
CA TRP A 38 -1.72 -3.91 13.08
C TRP A 38 -1.92 -5.07 14.06
N ALA A 39 -2.59 -6.12 13.58
CA ALA A 39 -2.79 -7.37 14.32
C ALA A 39 -2.08 -8.49 13.55
N ALA A 40 -1.07 -9.09 14.17
CA ALA A 40 -0.34 -10.20 13.57
C ALA A 40 -1.13 -11.51 13.77
N PRO A 41 -1.17 -12.42 12.78
CA PRO A 41 -1.84 -13.70 12.90
C PRO A 41 -1.00 -14.77 13.62
N PHE A 42 -0.07 -14.33 14.46
CA PHE A 42 0.92 -15.17 15.12
C PHE A 42 0.87 -14.93 16.63
N ILE A 43 0.99 -16.01 17.39
CA ILE A 43 1.15 -15.95 18.86
C ILE A 43 2.58 -16.40 19.19
N ASN A 44 3.34 -15.52 19.84
CA ASN A 44 4.72 -15.77 20.24
C ASN A 44 4.80 -16.62 21.52
N PRO A 45 5.94 -17.31 21.77
CA PRO A 45 6.05 -18.30 22.85
C PRO A 45 6.00 -17.70 24.26
N ASP A 46 6.28 -16.40 24.38
CA ASP A 46 6.14 -15.62 25.62
C ASP A 46 4.68 -15.38 26.01
N CYS A 47 3.72 -15.54 25.10
CA CYS A 47 2.28 -15.53 25.37
C CYS A 47 1.77 -16.90 25.88
N THR A 48 2.37 -17.45 26.95
CA THR A 48 2.19 -18.85 27.36
C THR A 48 0.72 -19.26 27.59
N GLU A 49 -0.10 -18.43 28.22
CA GLU A 49 -1.51 -18.77 28.51
C GLU A 49 -2.34 -18.90 27.22
N LEU A 50 -2.13 -18.00 26.25
CA LEU A 50 -2.83 -18.03 24.96
C LEU A 50 -2.40 -19.19 24.08
N ILE A 51 -1.12 -19.58 24.17
CA ILE A 51 -0.63 -20.80 23.54
C ILE A 51 -1.34 -22.01 24.12
N LEU A 52 -1.41 -22.14 25.44
CA LEU A 52 -2.07 -23.28 26.08
C LEU A 52 -3.55 -23.35 25.69
N GLU A 53 -4.25 -22.22 25.70
CA GLU A 53 -5.65 -22.13 25.28
C GLU A 53 -5.83 -22.51 23.80
N GLY A 54 -5.00 -21.96 22.92
CA GLY A 54 -5.09 -22.23 21.48
C GLY A 54 -4.73 -23.68 21.12
N GLU A 55 -3.80 -24.30 21.86
CA GLU A 55 -3.46 -25.73 21.73
C GLU A 55 -4.62 -26.62 22.21
N GLU A 56 -5.25 -26.28 23.35
CA GLU A 56 -6.41 -27.01 23.87
C GLU A 56 -7.62 -26.92 22.92
N LYS A 57 -7.86 -25.74 22.36
CA LYS A 57 -9.02 -25.46 21.49
C LYS A 57 -8.79 -25.77 20.01
N GLY A 58 -7.57 -26.13 19.62
CA GLY A 58 -7.23 -26.45 18.23
C GLY A 58 -7.27 -25.24 17.29
N TYR A 59 -6.83 -24.07 17.76
CA TYR A 59 -6.85 -22.81 17.01
C TYR A 59 -5.62 -22.59 16.13
N PHE A 60 -4.63 -23.47 16.19
CA PHE A 60 -3.38 -23.31 15.44
C PHE A 60 -3.26 -24.26 14.26
N VAL A 61 -2.64 -23.75 13.20
CA VAL A 61 -2.28 -24.55 12.02
C VAL A 61 -1.32 -25.67 12.44
N GLN A 62 -1.60 -26.88 11.97
CA GLN A 62 -0.75 -28.05 12.19
C GLN A 62 -0.12 -28.51 10.86
N ASN A 63 1.15 -28.91 10.90
CA ASN A 63 1.75 -29.62 9.79
C ASN A 63 1.31 -31.11 9.78
N THR A 64 1.78 -31.87 8.79
CA THR A 64 1.37 -33.28 8.57
C THR A 64 1.73 -34.26 9.69
N ILE A 65 2.58 -33.86 10.63
CA ILE A 65 2.98 -34.66 11.80
C ILE A 65 2.45 -34.07 13.12
N GLY A 66 1.55 -33.09 13.06
CA GLY A 66 0.90 -32.47 14.22
C GLY A 66 1.72 -31.38 14.92
N ASN A 67 2.82 -30.90 14.34
CA ASN A 67 3.57 -29.77 14.90
C ASN A 67 2.89 -28.44 14.53
N MET A 68 2.72 -27.57 15.52
CA MET A 68 2.05 -26.27 15.44
C MET A 68 3.03 -25.08 15.35
N THR A 69 4.34 -25.34 15.37
CA THR A 69 5.38 -24.31 15.39
C THR A 69 5.59 -23.73 14.00
N THR A 70 5.69 -22.40 13.91
CA THR A 70 6.04 -21.67 12.71
C THR A 70 7.15 -20.65 12.98
N VAL A 71 7.73 -20.15 11.90
CA VAL A 71 8.74 -19.08 11.91
C VAL A 71 8.14 -17.85 11.23
N TRP A 72 8.32 -16.69 11.85
CA TRP A 72 8.08 -15.39 11.25
C TRP A 72 9.20 -14.43 11.64
N TRP A 73 9.18 -13.19 11.12
CA TRP A 73 10.33 -12.29 11.26
C TRP A 73 10.70 -11.93 12.70
N GLU A 74 9.78 -12.08 13.66
CA GLU A 74 10.01 -11.76 15.08
C GLU A 74 10.23 -13.00 15.96
N SER A 75 9.90 -14.20 15.49
CA SER A 75 10.06 -15.43 16.29
C SER A 75 10.27 -16.65 15.43
N ASN A 76 11.17 -17.53 15.87
CA ASN A 76 11.39 -18.85 15.27
C ASN A 76 10.55 -19.95 15.94
N ASP A 77 9.68 -19.59 16.89
CA ASP A 77 8.88 -20.50 17.71
C ASP A 77 7.47 -19.94 17.99
N ALA A 78 6.80 -19.46 16.93
CA ALA A 78 5.45 -18.90 17.01
C ALA A 78 4.38 -19.92 16.62
N ARG A 79 3.11 -19.60 16.86
CA ARG A 79 1.95 -20.38 16.38
C ARG A 79 1.15 -19.52 15.41
N GLN A 80 0.82 -20.06 14.24
CA GLN A 80 -0.04 -19.40 13.27
C GLN A 80 -1.50 -19.74 13.55
N ILE A 81 -2.35 -18.72 13.61
CA ILE A 81 -3.79 -18.90 13.78
C ILE A 81 -4.38 -19.55 12.53
N ASP A 82 -5.19 -20.59 12.71
CA ASP A 82 -5.95 -21.22 11.64
C ASP A 82 -7.22 -20.42 11.36
N PHE A 83 -7.15 -19.46 10.43
CA PHE A 83 -8.31 -18.66 10.02
C PHE A 83 -9.35 -19.41 9.19
N THR A 84 -9.11 -20.69 8.83
CA THR A 84 -10.18 -21.54 8.28
C THR A 84 -11.14 -22.00 9.37
N ASN A 85 -10.73 -21.88 10.64
CA ASN A 85 -11.62 -21.93 11.78
C ASN A 85 -12.45 -20.62 11.84
N PRO A 86 -13.78 -20.67 11.65
CA PRO A 86 -14.63 -19.48 11.63
C PRO A 86 -14.67 -18.73 12.98
N GLU A 87 -14.19 -19.33 14.06
CA GLU A 87 -14.00 -18.64 15.35
C GLU A 87 -12.76 -17.74 15.38
N ALA A 88 -11.89 -17.78 14.36
CA ALA A 88 -10.56 -17.17 14.41
C ALA A 88 -10.35 -15.92 13.54
N SER A 89 -11.25 -15.55 12.63
CA SER A 89 -10.92 -14.65 11.50
C SER A 89 -11.27 -13.16 11.67
N GLU A 90 -10.35 -12.24 11.32
CA GLU A 90 -10.63 -10.94 10.67
C GLU A 90 -9.38 -10.28 10.02
N CYS A 91 -9.54 -9.93 8.72
CA CYS A 91 -8.89 -8.92 7.83
C CYS A 91 -7.36 -8.82 7.58
N VAL A 92 -7.00 -8.59 6.30
CA VAL A 92 -5.65 -8.37 5.73
C VAL A 92 -5.63 -7.04 4.95
N LEU A 93 -4.50 -6.31 5.00
CA LEU A 93 -4.22 -5.04 4.30
C LEU A 93 -3.03 -5.18 3.34
N PRO A 94 -2.94 -4.34 2.29
CA PRO A 94 -1.76 -4.24 1.41
C PRO A 94 -0.54 -3.63 2.14
N ASP A 95 0.67 -3.87 1.60
CA ASP A 95 1.95 -3.50 2.23
C ASP A 95 2.24 -1.98 2.17
N MET A 96 3.18 -1.51 3.00
CA MET A 96 3.36 -0.10 3.37
C MET A 96 4.41 0.66 2.51
N ILE A 97 4.19 1.95 2.25
CA ILE A 97 5.11 2.90 1.58
C ILE A 97 6.38 3.07 2.42
N GLY A 98 7.53 2.98 1.76
CA GLY A 98 8.86 2.96 2.39
C GLY A 98 9.30 1.57 2.83
N GLY A 99 8.42 0.58 2.71
CA GLY A 99 8.66 -0.81 3.07
C GLY A 99 8.78 -1.02 4.56
N ASN A 100 8.77 -2.29 4.94
CA ASN A 100 9.05 -2.69 6.32
C ASN A 100 10.55 -2.47 6.59
N ALA A 101 10.88 -1.51 7.45
CA ALA A 101 12.20 -0.97 7.81
C ALA A 101 13.24 -1.98 8.36
N TYR A 102 13.44 -3.14 7.74
CA TYR A 102 14.17 -4.27 8.31
C TYR A 102 15.68 -4.06 8.45
N ARG A 103 16.28 -3.06 7.78
CA ARG A 103 17.76 -2.87 7.75
C ARG A 103 18.23 -1.42 7.81
N ALA A 104 17.59 -0.52 7.06
CA ALA A 104 17.95 0.90 7.00
C ALA A 104 16.72 1.73 6.58
N GLN A 105 16.71 3.01 6.94
CA GLN A 105 15.76 3.98 6.40
C GLN A 105 15.99 4.09 4.88
N PRO A 106 14.93 4.09 4.05
CA PRO A 106 15.05 4.32 2.61
C PRO A 106 15.59 5.73 2.32
N ASP A 107 16.04 5.99 1.09
CA ASP A 107 16.31 7.37 0.68
C ASP A 107 14.99 8.13 0.41
N LEU A 108 15.06 9.47 0.50
CA LEU A 108 13.88 10.32 0.34
C LEU A 108 13.32 10.25 -1.10
N GLU A 109 14.19 10.07 -2.10
CA GLU A 109 13.77 9.84 -3.49
C GLU A 109 12.87 8.61 -3.61
N LEU A 110 13.27 7.48 -3.05
CA LEU A 110 12.48 6.25 -3.07
C LEU A 110 11.12 6.45 -2.40
N VAL A 111 11.07 7.17 -1.26
CA VAL A 111 9.79 7.45 -0.60
C VAL A 111 8.89 8.34 -1.47
N ILE A 112 9.45 9.33 -2.15
CA ILE A 112 8.71 10.17 -3.10
C ILE A 112 8.17 9.32 -4.26
N ARG A 113 9.03 8.53 -4.93
CA ARG A 113 8.64 7.69 -6.08
C ARG A 113 7.64 6.59 -5.69
N TRP A 114 7.78 6.02 -4.50
CA TRP A 114 6.82 5.04 -3.99
C TRP A 114 5.47 5.70 -3.66
N THR A 115 5.48 6.89 -3.05
CA THR A 115 4.25 7.68 -2.85
C THR A 115 3.54 7.90 -4.19
N GLN A 116 4.28 8.35 -5.21
CA GLN A 116 3.78 8.55 -6.58
C GLN A 116 3.14 7.27 -7.15
N ALA A 117 3.80 6.12 -7.03
CA ALA A 117 3.28 4.84 -7.51
C ALA A 117 1.95 4.45 -6.83
N THR A 118 1.72 4.88 -5.58
CA THR A 118 0.51 4.54 -4.82
C THR A 118 -0.63 5.54 -4.95
N VAL A 119 -0.44 6.69 -5.61
CA VAL A 119 -1.44 7.78 -5.68
C VAL A 119 -2.80 7.30 -6.19
N PHE A 120 -2.84 6.40 -7.16
CA PHE A 120 -4.09 5.91 -7.77
C PHE A 120 -4.47 4.48 -7.30
N MET A 121 -3.82 3.98 -6.24
CA MET A 121 -4.15 2.70 -5.61
C MET A 121 -5.20 2.87 -4.50
N PRO A 122 -5.86 1.79 -4.03
CA PRO A 122 -6.96 1.88 -3.07
C PRO A 122 -6.61 2.49 -1.71
N SER A 123 -5.33 2.47 -1.34
CA SER A 123 -4.87 2.96 -0.03
C SER A 123 -3.43 3.44 -0.10
N MET A 124 -3.13 4.51 0.64
CA MET A 124 -1.78 4.89 1.01
C MET A 124 -1.55 4.64 2.49
N GLN A 125 -0.47 3.92 2.81
CA GLN A 125 -0.05 3.66 4.18
C GLN A 125 1.46 3.91 4.27
N PHE A 126 1.90 4.72 5.22
CA PHE A 126 3.31 5.06 5.39
C PHE A 126 3.94 4.26 6.54
N SER A 127 5.08 3.60 6.30
CA SER A 127 5.93 3.06 7.37
C SER A 127 6.90 4.09 7.94
N PHE A 128 7.31 5.05 7.12
CA PHE A 128 8.09 6.22 7.50
C PHE A 128 7.31 7.46 7.12
N LEU A 129 7.24 8.41 8.04
CA LEU A 129 6.50 9.65 7.84
C LEU A 129 7.34 10.61 7.02
N PRO A 130 6.73 11.51 6.22
CA PRO A 130 7.47 12.44 5.38
C PRO A 130 8.49 13.30 6.15
N TRP A 131 8.17 13.63 7.40
CA TRP A 131 9.04 14.41 8.29
C TRP A 131 10.13 13.61 9.01
N ASP A 132 10.22 12.29 8.79
CA ASP A 132 11.32 11.46 9.32
C ASP A 132 12.61 11.61 8.50
N PHE A 133 12.56 12.31 7.36
CA PHE A 133 13.68 12.48 6.44
C PHE A 133 14.29 13.88 6.57
N GLU A 134 15.62 13.96 6.51
CA GLU A 134 16.30 15.25 6.36
C GLU A 134 15.97 15.82 4.98
N ASP A 135 15.04 16.76 4.95
CA ASP A 135 14.62 17.49 3.77
C ASP A 135 15.46 18.77 3.64
N ASP A 136 16.23 18.90 2.57
CA ASP A 136 16.89 20.17 2.26
C ASP A 136 15.93 21.11 1.51
N GLU A 137 16.17 22.42 1.58
CA GLU A 137 15.31 23.41 0.90
C GLU A 137 15.27 23.24 -0.63
N GLN A 138 16.15 22.43 -1.23
CA GLN A 138 16.21 22.19 -2.66
C GLN A 138 15.29 21.04 -3.10
N LEU A 139 15.24 19.94 -2.35
CA LEU A 139 14.45 18.76 -2.71
C LEU A 139 12.97 18.94 -2.38
N LYS A 140 12.65 19.56 -1.24
CA LYS A 140 11.28 19.78 -0.76
C LYS A 140 10.44 18.50 -0.75
N GLY A 141 11.03 17.39 -0.33
CA GLY A 141 10.40 16.07 -0.38
C GLY A 141 9.08 16.01 0.38
N THR A 142 8.96 16.69 1.52
CA THR A 142 7.70 16.76 2.28
C THR A 142 6.59 17.42 1.48
N GLU A 143 6.91 18.46 0.72
CA GLU A 143 5.95 19.19 -0.11
C GLU A 143 5.50 18.38 -1.33
N ILE A 144 6.43 17.64 -1.94
CA ILE A 144 6.12 16.71 -3.02
C ILE A 144 5.21 15.59 -2.51
N ILE A 145 5.53 14.97 -1.37
CA ILE A 145 4.68 13.91 -0.79
C ILE A 145 3.30 14.46 -0.45
N ARG A 146 3.22 15.68 0.11
CA ARG A 146 1.94 16.33 0.39
C ARG A 146 1.10 16.52 -0.87
N SER A 147 1.68 17.01 -1.97
CA SER A 147 0.94 17.20 -3.22
C SER A 147 0.40 15.89 -3.80
N MET A 148 1.14 14.78 -3.65
CA MET A 148 0.69 13.44 -4.05
C MET A 148 -0.46 12.92 -3.19
N VAL A 149 -0.43 13.18 -1.87
CA VAL A 149 -1.55 12.85 -0.95
C VAL A 149 -2.79 13.67 -1.28
N GLU A 150 -2.63 14.96 -1.61
CA GLU A 150 -3.72 15.82 -2.07
C GLU A 150 -4.30 15.32 -3.40
N LEU A 151 -3.45 14.88 -4.33
CA LEU A 151 -3.87 14.30 -5.61
C LEU A 151 -4.70 13.02 -5.40
N HIS A 152 -4.27 12.12 -4.52
CA HIS A 152 -5.06 10.94 -4.17
C HIS A 152 -6.39 11.31 -3.53
N THR A 153 -6.41 12.30 -2.64
CA THR A 153 -7.65 12.77 -2.01
C THR A 153 -8.61 13.32 -3.06
N LYS A 154 -8.10 14.07 -4.05
CA LYS A 154 -8.88 14.56 -5.20
C LYS A 154 -9.49 13.43 -6.02
N TYR A 155 -8.75 12.34 -6.26
CA TYR A 155 -9.20 11.18 -7.04
C TYR A 155 -9.83 10.05 -6.21
N ALA A 156 -9.97 10.22 -4.89
CA ALA A 156 -10.61 9.23 -4.02
C ALA A 156 -12.02 8.84 -4.49
N PRO A 157 -12.88 9.75 -5.01
CA PRO A 157 -14.16 9.35 -5.60
C PRO A 157 -14.02 8.40 -6.79
N ASN A 158 -13.02 8.60 -7.67
CA ASN A 158 -12.75 7.71 -8.80
C ASN A 158 -12.23 6.34 -8.34
N ILE A 159 -11.38 6.33 -7.31
CA ILE A 159 -10.86 5.09 -6.70
C ILE A 159 -12.02 4.28 -6.10
N ILE A 160 -12.88 4.93 -5.32
CA ILE A 160 -14.06 4.30 -4.73
C ILE A 160 -15.00 3.77 -5.81
N ALA A 161 -15.27 4.56 -6.86
CA ALA A 161 -16.10 4.13 -7.98
C ALA A 161 -15.54 2.87 -8.65
N ALA A 162 -14.24 2.82 -8.93
CA ALA A 162 -13.58 1.64 -9.50
C ALA A 162 -13.62 0.42 -8.56
N MET A 163 -13.55 0.63 -7.24
CA MET A 163 -13.74 -0.44 -6.24
C MET A 163 -15.18 -0.94 -6.18
N GLU A 164 -16.17 -0.06 -6.36
CA GLU A 164 -17.58 -0.43 -6.40
C GLU A 164 -17.93 -1.18 -7.68
N GLU A 165 -17.42 -0.74 -8.83
CA GLU A 165 -17.61 -1.44 -10.11
C GLU A 165 -17.07 -2.87 -10.09
N LYS A 166 -15.95 -3.11 -9.41
CA LYS A 166 -15.41 -4.45 -9.19
C LYS A 166 -16.44 -5.40 -8.58
N LEU A 167 -17.28 -4.92 -7.66
CA LEU A 167 -18.30 -5.75 -6.99
C LEU A 167 -19.39 -6.20 -7.98
N ILE A 168 -19.62 -5.42 -9.04
CA ILE A 168 -20.66 -5.66 -10.03
C ILE A 168 -20.09 -6.46 -11.21
N ASN A 169 -19.02 -5.95 -11.80
CA ASN A 169 -18.48 -6.41 -13.09
C ASN A 169 -17.30 -7.36 -12.95
N ARG A 170 -16.77 -7.54 -11.72
CA ARG A 170 -15.56 -8.33 -11.44
C ARG A 170 -14.30 -7.82 -12.15
N THR A 171 -14.28 -6.54 -12.49
CA THR A 171 -13.11 -5.84 -13.01
C THR A 171 -12.12 -5.52 -11.87
N PRO A 172 -10.81 -5.60 -12.09
CA PRO A 172 -9.85 -5.16 -11.09
C PRO A 172 -9.90 -3.62 -10.94
N THR A 173 -9.65 -3.10 -9.74
CA THR A 173 -9.56 -1.65 -9.51
C THR A 173 -8.36 -1.03 -10.22
N ASN A 174 -7.23 -1.74 -10.21
CA ASN A 174 -6.03 -1.32 -10.93
C ASN A 174 -5.58 -2.43 -11.90
N PRO A 175 -6.18 -2.52 -13.11
CA PRO A 175 -5.73 -3.46 -14.11
C PRO A 175 -4.36 -3.06 -14.70
N PRO A 176 -3.62 -4.02 -15.27
CA PRO A 176 -2.54 -3.71 -16.21
C PRO A 176 -3.11 -3.12 -17.51
N ILE A 177 -2.29 -2.35 -18.25
CA ILE A 177 -2.77 -1.62 -19.43
C ILE A 177 -3.30 -2.52 -20.57
N TRP A 178 -2.80 -3.75 -20.71
CA TRP A 178 -3.31 -4.70 -21.70
C TRP A 178 -4.77 -5.12 -21.45
N TRP A 179 -5.32 -4.80 -20.27
CA TRP A 179 -6.72 -5.08 -19.95
C TRP A 179 -7.70 -4.44 -20.95
N ILE A 180 -7.43 -3.19 -21.36
CA ILE A 180 -8.28 -2.46 -22.32
C ILE A 180 -7.89 -2.72 -23.78
N VAL A 181 -6.72 -3.30 -24.02
CA VAL A 181 -6.18 -3.65 -25.34
C VAL A 181 -5.54 -5.05 -25.35
N PRO A 182 -6.32 -6.13 -25.19
CA PRO A 182 -5.81 -7.47 -24.87
C PRO A 182 -5.00 -8.15 -25.98
N PHE A 183 -5.02 -7.58 -27.19
CA PHE A 183 -4.30 -8.11 -28.35
C PHE A 183 -3.11 -7.22 -28.78
N ASP A 184 -2.84 -6.15 -28.04
CA ASP A 184 -1.67 -5.30 -28.27
C ASP A 184 -0.42 -5.97 -27.68
N GLU A 185 0.49 -6.41 -28.55
CA GLU A 185 1.72 -7.10 -28.16
C GLU A 185 2.65 -6.22 -27.29
N THR A 186 2.60 -4.89 -27.48
CA THR A 186 3.39 -3.93 -26.68
C THR A 186 2.82 -3.86 -25.28
N ALA A 187 1.51 -3.67 -25.16
CA ALA A 187 0.82 -3.57 -23.87
C ALA A 187 0.99 -4.82 -23.01
N LEU A 188 1.03 -6.02 -23.64
CA LEU A 188 1.24 -7.30 -22.96
C LEU A 188 2.63 -7.40 -22.30
N GLY A 189 3.62 -6.66 -22.78
CA GLY A 189 4.98 -6.65 -22.24
C GLY A 189 5.22 -5.64 -21.12
N ILE A 190 4.28 -4.74 -20.86
CA ILE A 190 4.43 -3.63 -19.92
C ILE A 190 4.04 -4.08 -18.50
N SER A 191 4.89 -3.75 -17.54
CA SER A 191 4.74 -4.19 -16.13
C SER A 191 4.93 -3.07 -15.10
N ASP A 192 5.22 -1.86 -15.58
CA ASP A 192 5.55 -0.66 -14.83
C ASP A 192 4.59 0.50 -15.15
N GLU A 193 3.45 0.18 -15.77
CA GLU A 193 2.30 1.06 -16.00
C GLU A 193 1.02 0.31 -15.62
N PHE A 194 0.04 1.03 -15.10
CA PHE A 194 -1.23 0.45 -14.69
C PHE A 194 -2.37 1.43 -14.90
N LEU A 195 -3.60 0.93 -14.86
CA LEU A 195 -4.81 1.72 -14.94
C LEU A 195 -5.44 1.92 -13.55
N LEU A 196 -6.22 2.97 -13.38
CA LEU A 196 -7.29 3.04 -12.38
C LEU A 196 -8.62 2.95 -13.12
N GLY A 197 -9.38 1.89 -12.85
CA GLY A 197 -10.50 1.50 -13.70
C GLY A 197 -10.01 1.21 -15.12
N GLU A 198 -10.66 1.81 -16.12
CA GLU A 198 -10.27 1.68 -17.54
C GLU A 198 -9.91 3.02 -18.20
N ASP A 199 -9.91 4.10 -17.40
CA ASP A 199 -9.89 5.49 -17.92
C ASP A 199 -8.67 6.30 -17.48
N ILE A 200 -7.95 5.90 -16.44
CA ILE A 200 -6.78 6.65 -15.95
C ILE A 200 -5.55 5.76 -16.05
N LEU A 201 -4.59 6.10 -16.91
CA LEU A 201 -3.30 5.43 -17.03
C LEU A 201 -2.27 6.10 -16.13
N VAL A 202 -1.47 5.31 -15.43
CA VAL A 202 -0.47 5.77 -14.46
C VAL A 202 0.85 5.09 -14.76
N ALA A 203 1.92 5.87 -14.90
CA ALA A 203 3.25 5.41 -15.27
C ALA A 203 4.29 5.99 -14.29
N PRO A 204 4.44 5.44 -13.08
CA PRO A 204 5.35 5.97 -12.06
C PRO A 204 6.82 5.74 -12.41
N VAL A 205 7.74 6.65 -12.07
CA VAL A 205 9.18 6.42 -12.28
C VAL A 205 9.68 5.33 -11.32
N MET A 206 10.31 4.28 -11.87
CA MET A 206 10.76 3.10 -11.11
C MET A 206 12.29 3.03 -10.95
N GLU A 207 13.04 3.95 -11.59
CA GLU A 207 14.50 3.98 -11.58
C GLU A 207 15.04 5.16 -10.77
N GLN A 208 16.04 4.90 -9.92
CA GLN A 208 16.68 5.92 -9.11
C GLN A 208 17.45 6.93 -9.98
N GLY A 209 17.29 8.23 -9.69
CA GLY A 209 17.91 9.35 -10.38
C GLY A 209 17.25 9.70 -11.72
N ALA A 210 16.22 8.98 -12.15
CA ALA A 210 15.54 9.25 -13.41
C ALA A 210 14.66 10.50 -13.32
N THR A 211 14.77 11.36 -14.33
CA THR A 211 13.97 12.59 -14.50
C THR A 211 13.06 12.53 -15.73
N SER A 212 13.05 11.41 -16.44
CA SER A 212 12.13 11.08 -17.52
C SER A 212 11.92 9.57 -17.55
N ARG A 213 10.89 9.13 -18.26
CA ARG A 213 10.66 7.70 -18.56
C ARG A 213 9.93 7.53 -19.87
N ASP A 214 10.08 6.35 -20.47
CA ASP A 214 9.22 5.94 -21.55
C ASP A 214 7.81 5.63 -21.01
N VAL A 215 6.80 6.11 -21.72
CA VAL A 215 5.39 5.85 -21.44
C VAL A 215 4.69 5.35 -22.70
N TYR A 216 3.98 4.24 -22.61
CA TYR A 216 3.13 3.75 -23.68
C TYR A 216 1.67 4.15 -23.47
N LEU A 217 1.10 4.87 -24.42
CA LEU A 217 -0.33 5.11 -24.46
C LEU A 217 -0.95 4.17 -25.49
N PRO A 218 -1.86 3.26 -25.09
CA PRO A 218 -2.51 2.34 -26.02
C PRO A 218 -3.54 3.07 -26.88
N GLU A 219 -4.15 2.37 -27.85
CA GLU A 219 -5.18 2.93 -28.74
C GLU A 219 -6.26 3.71 -27.97
N GLY A 220 -6.49 4.96 -28.37
CA GLY A 220 -7.43 5.90 -27.76
C GLY A 220 -6.91 7.33 -27.70
N SER A 221 -7.80 8.25 -27.33
CA SER A 221 -7.46 9.65 -27.06
C SER A 221 -7.17 9.81 -25.57
N TRP A 222 -6.01 10.37 -25.25
CA TRP A 222 -5.51 10.53 -23.89
C TRP A 222 -5.14 11.98 -23.62
N VAL A 223 -5.61 12.52 -22.50
CA VAL A 223 -5.26 13.85 -22.00
C VAL A 223 -4.20 13.72 -20.94
N ASP A 224 -3.18 14.58 -20.97
CA ASP A 224 -2.17 14.63 -19.92
C ASP A 224 -2.82 15.10 -18.60
N GLY A 225 -2.68 14.30 -17.55
CA GLY A 225 -3.20 14.65 -16.22
C GLY A 225 -2.49 15.84 -15.59
N ASN A 226 -1.25 16.12 -15.98
CA ASN A 226 -0.46 17.27 -15.52
C ASN A 226 -0.69 18.53 -16.37
N ASP A 227 -1.12 18.38 -17.62
CA ASP A 227 -1.48 19.51 -18.50
C ASP A 227 -2.71 19.19 -19.38
N PRO A 228 -3.92 19.61 -18.97
CA PRO A 228 -5.15 19.35 -19.73
C PRO A 228 -5.19 19.94 -21.15
N ALA A 229 -4.27 20.82 -21.52
CA ALA A 229 -4.15 21.33 -22.89
C ALA A 229 -3.43 20.34 -23.82
N VAL A 230 -2.71 19.37 -23.27
CA VAL A 230 -1.94 18.38 -24.02
C VAL A 230 -2.75 17.12 -24.21
N LYS A 231 -2.84 16.68 -25.46
CA LYS A 231 -3.55 15.47 -25.88
C LYS A 231 -2.66 14.60 -26.74
N TYR A 232 -2.82 13.29 -26.58
CA TYR A 232 -2.11 12.27 -27.33
C TYR A 232 -3.11 11.32 -27.96
N GLU A 233 -2.82 10.90 -29.19
CA GLU A 233 -3.56 9.85 -29.89
C GLU A 233 -2.68 8.60 -29.92
N GLY A 234 -3.10 7.56 -29.20
CA GLY A 234 -2.42 6.28 -29.18
C GLY A 234 -2.78 5.39 -30.39
N PRO A 235 -2.03 4.32 -30.65
CA PRO A 235 -0.92 3.81 -29.85
C PRO A 235 0.38 4.59 -30.08
N ILE A 236 1.05 5.02 -29.00
CA ILE A 236 2.29 5.81 -29.09
C ILE A 236 3.21 5.59 -27.88
N TRP A 237 4.52 5.64 -28.11
CA TRP A 237 5.54 5.77 -27.06
C TRP A 237 5.95 7.23 -26.88
N LEU A 238 6.01 7.68 -25.64
CA LEU A 238 6.43 9.02 -25.25
C LEU A 238 7.71 8.95 -24.40
N ASP A 239 8.69 9.79 -24.70
CA ASP A 239 9.77 10.13 -23.74
C ASP A 239 9.25 11.27 -22.85
N TYR A 240 8.70 10.90 -21.70
CA TYR A 240 7.95 11.82 -20.84
C TYR A 240 8.86 12.43 -19.76
N ASN A 241 8.90 13.76 -19.67
CA ASN A 241 9.64 14.47 -18.63
C ASN A 241 8.96 14.29 -17.26
N ALA A 242 9.60 13.55 -16.35
CA ALA A 242 9.08 13.12 -15.06
C ALA A 242 10.06 13.45 -13.91
N PRO A 243 10.33 14.74 -13.63
CA PRO A 243 11.11 15.12 -12.44
C PRO A 243 10.44 14.65 -11.13
N LEU A 244 11.12 14.83 -10.00
CA LEU A 244 10.67 14.28 -8.72
C LEU A 244 9.29 14.77 -8.26
N ASP A 245 8.82 15.92 -8.73
CA ASP A 245 7.52 16.51 -8.41
C ASP A 245 6.41 16.12 -9.40
N VAL A 246 6.72 15.32 -10.43
CA VAL A 246 5.77 14.92 -11.49
C VAL A 246 5.58 13.42 -11.51
N LEU A 247 4.32 12.99 -11.33
CA LEU A 247 3.85 11.65 -11.64
C LEU A 247 3.24 11.66 -13.05
N PRO A 248 3.74 10.86 -14.01
CA PRO A 248 3.07 10.69 -15.30
C PRO A 248 1.74 9.95 -15.13
N TYR A 249 0.63 10.61 -15.49
CA TYR A 249 -0.68 9.99 -15.56
C TYR A 249 -1.54 10.65 -16.64
N PHE A 250 -2.47 9.90 -17.21
CA PHE A 250 -3.23 10.28 -18.40
C PHE A 250 -4.69 9.86 -18.23
N ILE A 251 -5.60 10.69 -18.74
CA ILE A 251 -7.04 10.47 -18.63
C ILE A 251 -7.59 10.23 -20.02
N LYS A 252 -8.31 9.13 -20.20
CA LYS A 252 -8.97 8.76 -21.45
C LYS A 252 -10.14 9.71 -21.75
N GLU A 253 -10.29 10.10 -23.02
CA GLU A 253 -11.45 10.88 -23.52
C GLU A 253 -12.60 10.01 -24.06
#